data_AF-A0A6A5YVP0-F1
#
_entry.id   AF-A0A6A5YVP0-F1
#
_cell.length_a   1.000
_cell.length_b   1.000
_cell.length_c   1.000
_cell.angle_alpha   90.00
_cell.angle_beta   90.00
_cell.angle_gamma   90.00
#
_symmetry.space_group_name_H-M   'P 1'
#
loop_
_entity.id
_entity.type
_entity.pdbx_description
1 polymer ?
#
loop_
_entity_poly.entity_id
_entity_poly.type
_entity_poly.pdbx_seq_one_letter_code
_entity_poly.pdbx_strand_id
1 'polypeptide(L)'
;MGSLPTTSPVPNTQTMADMKNVAAVDFAGQSYLFFVDGSQISFYVGPAASESKGSYNRYSFNLPKVQTHPDFYKIAAVSWKTSNGAELRLYFANTDGELVELTRSSGPNGVSDWGWGKLQAEDYKLDPASSGLSAVVNDTMTRLYYTPPKGKTVWVASSPTVDVDWSTKVMVKLNLP
;
A
#
# COMPACT_ATOMS: atom_id res chain seq x y z
N MET A 1 -2.24 -20.25 6.81
CA MET A 1 -1.70 -18.92 6.44
C MET A 1 -0.30 -19.12 5.86
N GLY A 2 0.09 -18.36 4.83
CA GLY A 2 1.38 -18.54 4.14
C GLY A 2 2.55 -17.87 4.86
N SER A 3 3.74 -17.96 4.29
CA SER A 3 4.90 -17.18 4.73
C SER A 3 4.61 -15.68 4.75
N LEU A 4 5.26 -14.98 5.68
CA LEU A 4 5.18 -13.52 5.80
C LEU A 4 5.84 -12.83 4.59
N PRO A 5 5.41 -11.60 4.26
CA PRO A 5 6.15 -10.76 3.31
C PRO A 5 7.55 -10.52 3.85
N THR A 6 8.55 -10.59 2.98
CA THR A 6 9.92 -10.20 3.32
C THR A 6 10.43 -9.16 2.33
N THR A 7 11.49 -8.46 2.72
CA THR A 7 12.13 -7.46 1.87
C THR A 7 13.61 -7.70 1.78
N SER A 8 14.18 -7.54 0.60
CA SER A 8 15.62 -7.65 0.37
C SER A 8 16.18 -6.34 -0.15
N PRO A 9 17.36 -5.90 0.30
CA PRO A 9 18.08 -4.79 -0.33
C PRO A 9 18.35 -5.12 -1.80
N VAL A 10 18.21 -4.12 -2.67
CA VAL A 10 18.54 -4.25 -4.10
C VAL A 10 19.37 -3.06 -4.58
N PRO A 11 20.22 -3.24 -5.61
CA PRO A 11 21.03 -2.14 -6.14
C PRO A 11 20.20 -0.93 -6.57
N ASN A 12 20.72 0.27 -6.32
CA ASN A 12 20.09 1.52 -6.75
C ASN A 12 20.44 1.82 -8.22
N THR A 13 19.95 0.97 -9.13
CA THR A 13 20.25 1.02 -10.57
C THR A 13 19.07 1.48 -11.42
N GLN A 14 17.89 1.65 -10.83
CA GLN A 14 16.68 1.98 -11.56
C GLN A 14 16.46 3.49 -11.60
N THR A 15 16.21 4.03 -12.79
CA THR A 15 15.96 5.46 -12.93
C THR A 15 14.50 5.79 -12.62
N MET A 16 14.23 7.04 -12.22
CA MET A 16 12.86 7.53 -12.01
C MET A 16 11.96 7.37 -13.24
N ALA A 17 12.53 7.35 -14.45
CA ALA A 17 11.80 7.19 -15.69
C ALA A 17 11.20 5.77 -15.86
N ASP A 18 11.74 4.79 -15.15
CA ASP A 18 11.31 3.38 -15.24
C ASP A 18 10.23 3.04 -14.20
N MET A 19 9.97 3.94 -13.25
CA MET A 19 9.05 3.70 -12.14
C MET A 19 7.61 3.85 -12.62
N LYS A 20 6.84 2.76 -12.54
CA LYS A 20 5.41 2.75 -12.85
C LYS A 20 4.59 2.59 -11.59
N ASN A 21 3.39 3.15 -11.61
CA ASN A 21 2.39 3.05 -10.54
C ASN A 21 3.04 3.36 -9.19
N VAL A 22 3.21 4.64 -8.89
CA VAL A 22 3.98 5.11 -7.75
C VAL A 22 3.06 5.53 -6.61
N ALA A 23 3.43 5.22 -5.38
CA ALA A 23 2.81 5.76 -4.18
C ALA A 23 3.89 6.25 -3.21
N ALA A 24 3.66 7.41 -2.59
CA ALA A 24 4.58 7.98 -1.63
C ALA A 24 3.87 8.25 -0.31
N VAL A 25 4.58 8.10 0.80
CA VAL A 25 4.06 8.30 2.14
C VAL A 25 5.19 8.55 3.13
N ASP A 26 4.96 9.43 4.10
CA ASP A 26 5.88 9.60 5.23
C ASP A 26 5.46 8.67 6.38
N PHE A 27 6.41 7.92 6.92
CA PHE A 27 6.19 6.98 8.01
C PHE A 27 7.39 6.95 8.95
N ALA A 28 7.13 7.06 10.26
CA ALA A 28 8.17 7.01 11.30
C ALA A 28 9.35 7.98 11.05
N GLY A 29 9.09 9.15 10.47
CA GLY A 29 10.11 10.16 10.17
C GLY A 29 10.94 9.90 8.91
N GLN A 30 10.58 8.92 8.09
CA GLN A 30 11.20 8.61 6.80
C GLN A 30 10.16 8.69 5.68
N SER A 31 10.60 9.08 4.49
CA SER A 31 9.75 9.03 3.29
C SER A 31 9.91 7.68 2.59
N TYR A 32 8.79 7.06 2.27
CA TYR A 32 8.74 5.83 1.48
C TYR A 32 8.21 6.14 0.09
N LEU A 33 8.89 5.62 -0.93
CA LEU A 33 8.45 5.69 -2.33
C LEU A 33 8.28 4.27 -2.86
N PHE A 34 7.04 3.82 -2.95
CA PHE A 34 6.67 2.52 -3.51
C PHE A 34 6.44 2.63 -5.01
N PHE A 35 6.82 1.60 -5.76
CA PHE A 35 6.62 1.53 -7.20
C PHE A 35 6.65 0.08 -7.67
N VAL A 36 6.18 -0.11 -8.91
CA VAL A 36 6.20 -1.40 -9.58
C VAL A 36 7.44 -1.49 -10.43
N ASP A 37 8.16 -2.59 -10.25
CA ASP A 37 9.46 -2.86 -10.83
C ASP A 37 9.45 -4.24 -11.48
N GLY A 38 9.14 -4.24 -12.78
CA GLY A 38 8.81 -5.47 -13.49
C GLY A 38 7.66 -6.20 -12.79
N SER A 39 7.92 -7.40 -12.31
CA SER A 39 6.96 -8.23 -11.60
C SER A 39 7.14 -8.15 -10.08
N GLN A 40 7.63 -7.04 -9.53
CA GLN A 40 7.77 -6.88 -8.08
C GLN A 40 7.28 -5.50 -7.66
N ILE A 41 6.92 -5.39 -6.38
CA ILE A 41 6.78 -4.09 -5.73
C ILE A 41 8.12 -3.81 -5.07
N SER A 42 8.69 -2.67 -5.42
CA SER A 42 9.94 -2.16 -4.88
C SER A 42 9.67 -0.83 -4.19
N PHE A 43 10.56 -0.45 -3.28
CA PHE A 43 10.46 0.84 -2.62
C PHE A 43 11.81 1.43 -2.25
N TYR A 44 11.87 2.75 -2.25
CA TYR A 44 12.95 3.48 -1.59
C TYR A 44 12.53 3.92 -0.19
N VAL A 45 13.47 3.88 0.72
CA VAL A 45 13.38 4.51 2.04
C VAL A 45 14.35 5.67 2.08
N GLY A 46 13.80 6.87 2.21
CA GLY A 46 14.58 8.09 2.38
C GLY A 46 15.24 8.16 3.74
N PRO A 47 16.26 9.02 3.88
CA PRO A 47 16.86 9.25 5.19
C PRO A 47 15.82 9.81 6.17
N ALA A 48 16.10 9.67 7.47
CA ALA A 48 15.27 10.31 8.47
C ALA A 48 15.24 11.82 8.22
N ALA A 49 14.09 12.48 8.47
CA ALA A 49 13.93 13.92 8.24
C ALA A 49 14.98 14.78 8.99
N SER A 50 15.61 14.24 10.04
CA SER A 50 16.69 14.87 10.78
C SER A 50 18.05 14.87 10.07
N GLU A 51 18.21 14.11 8.99
CA GLU A 51 19.48 14.01 8.26
C GLU A 51 19.52 15.01 7.10
N SER A 52 20.43 15.98 7.16
CA SER A 52 20.61 16.98 6.10
C SER A 52 21.22 16.42 4.81
N LYS A 53 21.79 15.21 4.87
CA LYS A 53 22.37 14.47 3.75
C LYS A 53 22.18 12.99 4.03
N GLY A 54 21.47 12.30 3.14
CA GLY A 54 21.31 10.85 3.25
C GLY A 54 20.97 10.23 1.91
N SER A 55 21.30 8.95 1.76
CA SER A 55 21.02 8.18 0.55
C SER A 55 19.70 7.43 0.71
N TYR A 56 18.92 7.36 -0.37
CA TYR A 56 17.80 6.44 -0.43
C TYR A 56 18.30 5.01 -0.53
N ASN A 57 17.77 4.15 0.34
CA ASN A 57 18.00 2.70 0.29
C ASN A 57 16.86 2.04 -0.45
N ARG A 58 17.17 1.17 -1.42
CA ARG A 58 16.17 0.46 -2.22
C ARG A 58 15.96 -0.97 -1.70
N TYR A 59 14.71 -1.36 -1.64
CA TYR A 59 14.28 -2.70 -1.26
C TYR A 59 13.24 -3.21 -2.25
N SER A 60 13.10 -4.53 -2.34
CA SER A 60 12.04 -5.20 -3.09
C SER A 60 11.33 -6.19 -2.21
N PHE A 61 10.01 -6.29 -2.36
CA PHE A 61 9.22 -7.30 -1.68
C PHE A 61 9.38 -8.67 -2.33
N ASN A 62 9.54 -9.69 -1.50
CA ASN A 62 9.28 -11.07 -1.88
C ASN A 62 7.88 -11.45 -1.40
N LEU A 63 6.95 -11.58 -2.33
CA LEU A 63 5.54 -11.86 -2.09
C LEU A 63 5.19 -13.27 -2.57
N PRO A 64 5.41 -14.32 -1.77
CA PRO A 64 5.33 -15.72 -2.20
C PRO A 64 3.92 -16.18 -2.66
N LYS A 65 2.90 -15.34 -2.51
CA LYS A 65 1.50 -15.62 -2.86
C LYS A 65 0.89 -14.64 -3.86
N VAL A 66 1.67 -13.67 -4.31
CA VAL A 66 1.16 -12.64 -5.22
C VAL A 66 1.81 -12.92 -6.57
N GLN A 67 1.03 -13.45 -7.50
CA GLN A 67 1.44 -13.43 -8.90
C GLN A 67 1.45 -11.99 -9.36
N THR A 68 2.49 -11.65 -10.11
CA THR A 68 2.88 -10.29 -10.39
C THR A 68 2.96 -10.05 -11.88
N HIS A 69 2.29 -9.00 -12.35
CA HIS A 69 2.39 -8.53 -13.72
C HIS A 69 2.59 -7.01 -13.71
N PRO A 70 3.59 -6.49 -14.44
CA PRO A 70 3.99 -5.10 -14.40
C PRO A 70 2.85 -4.10 -14.67
N ASP A 71 1.89 -4.51 -15.51
CA ASP A 71 0.81 -3.61 -15.95
C ASP A 71 -0.41 -3.61 -15.01
N PHE A 72 -0.53 -4.58 -14.09
CA PHE A 72 -1.74 -4.77 -13.28
C PHE A 72 -1.66 -4.18 -11.87
N TYR A 73 -0.48 -3.81 -11.41
CA TYR A 73 -0.34 -3.21 -10.09
C TYR A 73 -0.82 -1.76 -10.09
N LYS A 74 -1.97 -1.51 -9.46
CA LYS A 74 -2.31 -0.20 -8.91
C LYS A 74 -1.93 -0.20 -7.45
N ILE A 75 -1.17 0.79 -7.02
CA ILE A 75 -0.72 0.88 -5.63
C ILE A 75 -1.21 2.17 -4.98
N ALA A 76 -1.48 2.11 -3.68
CA ALA A 76 -1.80 3.25 -2.85
C ALA A 76 -1.19 3.04 -1.46
N ALA A 77 -0.75 4.10 -0.80
CA ALA A 77 -0.17 4.01 0.54
C ALA A 77 -0.74 5.11 1.44
N VAL A 78 -0.90 4.80 2.71
CA VAL A 78 -1.31 5.75 3.75
C VAL A 78 -0.56 5.47 5.04
N SER A 79 -0.38 6.52 5.84
CA SER A 79 0.14 6.41 7.20
C SER A 79 -0.64 7.31 8.14
N TRP A 80 -0.64 6.94 9.41
CA TRP A 80 -1.23 7.77 10.47
C TRP A 80 -0.49 7.54 11.79
N LYS A 81 -0.62 8.51 12.70
CA LYS A 81 -0.07 8.39 14.05
C LYS A 81 -1.05 7.68 14.97
N THR A 82 -0.52 6.92 15.92
CA THR A 82 -1.27 6.30 17.03
C THR A 82 -0.67 6.76 18.35
N SER A 83 -1.29 6.41 19.48
CA SER A 83 -0.73 6.71 20.81
C SER A 83 0.63 6.04 21.03
N ASN A 84 0.89 4.93 20.33
CA ASN A 84 2.06 4.10 20.53
C ASN A 84 3.07 4.22 19.38
N GLY A 85 2.87 5.12 18.42
CA GLY A 85 3.80 5.33 17.30
C GLY A 85 3.08 5.74 16.02
N ALA A 86 3.32 5.02 14.94
CA ALA A 86 2.67 5.25 13.65
C ALA A 86 2.39 3.93 12.94
N GLU A 87 1.40 3.97 12.06
CA GLU A 87 0.99 2.87 11.20
C GLU A 87 1.22 3.25 9.74
N LEU A 88 1.56 2.26 8.94
CA LEU A 88 1.70 2.33 7.48
C LEU A 88 0.91 1.18 6.87
N ARG A 89 0.17 1.50 5.81
CA ARG A 89 -0.53 0.53 4.99
C ARG A 89 -0.18 0.77 3.52
N LEU A 90 0.15 -0.32 2.84
CA LEU A 90 0.34 -0.36 1.40
C LEU A 90 -0.75 -1.25 0.82
N TYR A 91 -1.49 -0.71 -0.14
CA TYR A 91 -2.55 -1.39 -0.86
C TYR A 91 -2.14 -1.61 -2.30
N PHE A 92 -2.45 -2.78 -2.83
CA PHE A 92 -2.29 -3.04 -4.25
C PHE A 92 -3.26 -4.10 -4.76
N ALA A 93 -3.47 -4.17 -6.07
CA ALA A 93 -4.16 -5.28 -6.72
C ALA A 93 -3.15 -6.31 -7.26
N ASN A 94 -3.38 -7.60 -7.05
CA ASN A 94 -2.60 -8.66 -7.71
C ASN A 94 -3.06 -8.88 -9.16
N THR A 95 -2.47 -9.85 -9.86
CA THR A 95 -2.81 -10.16 -11.26
C THR A 95 -4.25 -10.60 -11.48
N ASP A 96 -4.88 -11.16 -10.44
CA ASP A 96 -6.29 -11.58 -10.48
C ASP A 96 -7.25 -10.44 -10.10
N GLY A 97 -6.70 -9.23 -9.88
CA GLY A 97 -7.42 -8.05 -9.43
C GLY A 97 -7.74 -8.07 -7.94
N GLU A 98 -7.32 -9.08 -7.18
CA GLU A 98 -7.60 -9.16 -5.75
C GLU A 98 -6.83 -8.07 -5.00
N LEU A 99 -7.52 -7.38 -4.10
CA LEU A 99 -6.91 -6.34 -3.29
C LEU A 99 -6.11 -6.94 -2.13
N VAL A 100 -4.90 -6.43 -1.98
CA VAL A 100 -3.88 -6.88 -1.04
C VAL A 100 -3.45 -5.71 -0.18
N GLU A 101 -3.35 -5.94 1.13
CA GLU A 101 -2.86 -5.01 2.13
C GLU A 101 -1.56 -5.54 2.77
N LEU A 102 -0.52 -4.71 2.76
CA LEU A 102 0.67 -4.90 3.57
C LEU A 102 0.69 -3.89 4.71
N THR A 103 1.07 -4.36 5.90
CA THR A 103 1.05 -3.56 7.12
C THR A 103 2.45 -3.41 7.66
N ARG A 104 2.71 -2.23 8.23
CA ARG A 104 3.91 -1.96 9.01
C ARG A 104 3.55 -0.99 10.12
N SER A 105 4.16 -1.17 11.27
CA SER A 105 3.89 -0.37 12.47
C SER A 105 5.20 0.11 13.07
N SER A 106 5.17 1.22 13.77
CA SER A 106 6.28 1.69 14.59
C SER A 106 5.79 1.89 16.01
N GLY A 107 6.69 1.70 16.96
CA GLY A 107 6.39 2.03 18.36
C GLY A 107 7.62 2.07 19.24
N PRO A 108 7.47 1.89 20.58
CA PRO A 108 8.56 2.07 21.53
C PRO A 108 9.76 1.17 21.25
N ASN A 109 9.53 0.01 20.63
CA ASN A 109 10.54 -0.98 20.29
C ASN A 109 11.10 -0.83 18.87
N GLY A 110 10.83 0.30 18.21
CA GLY A 110 11.25 0.57 16.84
C GLY A 110 10.19 0.22 15.80
N VAL A 111 10.63 0.06 14.56
CA VAL A 111 9.77 -0.23 13.40
C VAL A 111 9.67 -1.73 13.20
N SER A 112 8.44 -2.24 13.05
CA SER A 112 8.18 -3.65 12.77
C SER A 112 8.65 -4.06 11.37
N ASP A 113 8.76 -5.37 11.16
CA ASP A 113 8.76 -5.93 9.82
C ASP A 113 7.39 -5.79 9.16
N TRP A 114 7.34 -6.08 7.86
CA TRP A 114 6.11 -6.07 7.07
C TRP A 114 5.25 -7.29 7.38
N GLY A 115 3.94 -7.07 7.52
CA GLY A 115 2.93 -8.09 7.75
C GLY A 115 1.85 -8.10 6.66
N TRP A 116 1.05 -9.17 6.66
CA TRP A 116 -0.19 -9.22 5.88
C TRP A 116 -1.31 -8.49 6.62
N GLY A 117 -2.06 -7.67 5.90
CA GLY A 117 -3.28 -7.05 6.39
C GLY A 117 -4.48 -8.00 6.39
N LYS A 118 -5.65 -7.44 6.66
CA LYS A 118 -6.93 -8.18 6.69
C LYS A 118 -7.70 -8.07 5.37
N LEU A 119 -7.34 -7.12 4.49
CA LEU A 119 -8.07 -6.84 3.24
C LEU A 119 -8.23 -8.07 2.33
N GLN A 120 -7.25 -8.96 2.32
CA GLN A 120 -7.24 -10.18 1.51
C GLN A 120 -8.31 -11.20 1.93
N ALA A 121 -8.89 -11.07 3.12
CA ALA A 121 -9.93 -11.98 3.60
C ALA A 121 -11.32 -11.70 2.98
N GLU A 122 -11.47 -10.59 2.25
CA GLU A 122 -12.77 -9.96 1.98
C GLU A 122 -13.20 -10.06 0.51
N ASP A 123 -12.46 -10.81 -0.32
CA ASP A 123 -12.72 -11.05 -1.75
C ASP A 123 -13.00 -9.78 -2.58
N TYR A 124 -12.39 -8.66 -2.21
CA TYR A 124 -12.50 -7.43 -2.98
C TYR A 124 -11.65 -7.49 -4.24
N LYS A 125 -12.28 -7.23 -5.40
CA LYS A 125 -11.61 -7.23 -6.70
C LYS A 125 -11.66 -5.88 -7.39
N LEU A 126 -10.51 -5.41 -7.84
CA LEU A 126 -10.31 -4.28 -8.72
C LEU A 126 -10.38 -4.76 -10.18
N ASP A 127 -11.01 -3.96 -11.04
CA ASP A 127 -10.97 -4.17 -12.49
C ASP A 127 -9.52 -3.93 -12.97
N PRO A 128 -8.83 -4.94 -13.53
CA PRO A 128 -7.45 -4.78 -13.98
C PRO A 128 -7.27 -3.70 -15.05
N ALA A 129 -8.34 -3.36 -15.79
CA ALA A 129 -8.34 -2.28 -16.77
C ALA A 129 -8.66 -0.89 -16.16
N SER A 130 -8.98 -0.82 -14.86
CA SER A 130 -9.31 0.45 -14.21
C SER A 130 -8.12 1.38 -14.06
N SER A 131 -8.45 2.67 -13.98
CA SER A 131 -7.48 3.76 -13.97
C SER A 131 -6.76 3.94 -12.63
N GLY A 132 -7.18 3.33 -11.52
CA GLY A 132 -6.46 3.52 -10.26
C GLY A 132 -7.05 2.91 -9.00
N LEU A 133 -6.19 2.90 -8.00
CA LEU A 133 -6.44 2.58 -6.61
C LEU A 133 -6.02 3.81 -5.79
N SER A 134 -6.84 4.26 -4.86
CA SER A 134 -6.52 5.40 -4.00
C SER A 134 -6.92 5.11 -2.57
N ALA A 135 -6.11 5.54 -1.61
CA ALA A 135 -6.36 5.35 -0.19
C ALA A 135 -6.29 6.69 0.54
N VAL A 136 -7.13 6.85 1.54
CA VAL A 136 -7.11 7.99 2.47
C VAL A 136 -7.35 7.47 3.88
N VAL A 137 -6.69 8.09 4.85
CA VAL A 137 -6.92 7.83 6.26
C VAL A 137 -7.29 9.12 6.97
N ASN A 138 -8.22 9.02 7.92
CA ASN A 138 -8.50 10.05 8.91
C ASN A 138 -8.55 9.40 10.30
N ASP A 139 -8.79 10.21 11.33
CA ASP A 139 -8.77 9.81 12.75
C ASP A 139 -9.70 8.63 13.08
N THR A 140 -10.67 8.32 12.22
CA THR A 140 -11.70 7.32 12.48
C THR A 140 -11.76 6.19 11.46
N MET A 141 -11.09 6.31 10.31
CA MET A 141 -11.30 5.41 9.19
C MET A 141 -10.18 5.48 8.15
N THR A 142 -9.81 4.32 7.62
CA THR A 142 -9.11 4.18 6.36
C THR A 142 -10.14 3.84 5.28
N ARG A 143 -10.10 4.56 4.16
CA ARG A 143 -10.95 4.29 2.99
C ARG A 143 -10.07 3.98 1.78
N LEU A 144 -10.49 2.99 1.02
CA LEU A 144 -9.88 2.60 -0.24
C LEU A 144 -10.91 2.79 -1.36
N TYR A 145 -10.57 3.60 -2.37
CA TYR A 145 -11.39 3.85 -3.56
C TYR A 145 -10.82 3.07 -4.73
N TYR A 146 -11.68 2.34 -5.43
CA TYR A 146 -11.31 1.55 -6.60
C TYR A 146 -12.52 1.29 -7.49
N THR A 147 -12.27 0.83 -8.71
CA THR A 147 -13.33 0.41 -9.63
C THR A 147 -13.33 -1.12 -9.73
N PRO A 148 -14.42 -1.80 -9.32
CA PRO A 148 -14.54 -3.25 -9.43
C PRO A 148 -14.87 -3.67 -10.87
N PRO A 149 -14.68 -4.95 -11.24
CA PRO A 149 -15.00 -5.46 -12.58
C PRO A 149 -16.44 -5.11 -12.97
N LYS A 150 -16.61 -4.43 -14.11
CA LYS A 150 -17.92 -4.03 -14.68
C LYS A 150 -18.72 -3.05 -13.81
N GLY A 151 -18.08 -2.37 -12.86
CA GLY A 151 -18.74 -1.50 -11.89
C GLY A 151 -18.43 -0.02 -12.06
N LYS A 152 -19.10 0.80 -11.24
CA LYS A 152 -18.69 2.19 -10.98
C LYS A 152 -17.71 2.20 -9.82
N THR A 153 -16.89 3.25 -9.73
CA THR A 153 -15.99 3.43 -8.58
C THR A 153 -16.75 3.33 -7.25
N VAL A 154 -16.21 2.53 -6.35
CA VAL A 154 -16.72 2.29 -4.99
C VAL A 154 -15.66 2.66 -3.97
N TRP A 155 -16.02 2.61 -2.68
CA TRP A 155 -15.04 2.53 -1.61
C TRP A 155 -15.38 1.43 -0.62
N VAL A 156 -14.31 0.92 0.00
CA VAL A 156 -14.37 0.05 1.18
C VAL A 156 -13.66 0.76 2.33
N ALA A 157 -14.04 0.42 3.55
CA ALA A 157 -13.48 1.07 4.72
C ALA A 157 -13.22 0.11 5.87
N SER A 158 -12.13 0.38 6.58
CA SER A 158 -11.83 -0.20 7.88
C SER A 158 -11.67 0.91 8.90
N SER A 159 -12.07 0.65 10.15
CA SER A 159 -11.74 1.57 11.24
C SER A 159 -10.32 1.26 11.72
N PRO A 160 -9.40 2.23 11.76
CA PRO A 160 -8.09 2.06 12.37
C PRO A 160 -8.15 2.04 13.91
N THR A 161 -9.30 2.40 14.52
CA THR A 161 -9.44 2.58 15.99
C THR A 161 -10.21 1.47 16.68
N VAL A 162 -10.99 0.71 15.92
CA VAL A 162 -11.74 -0.44 16.40
C VAL A 162 -11.32 -1.56 15.47
N ASP A 163 -10.92 -2.72 15.98
CA ASP A 163 -10.44 -3.85 15.18
C ASP A 163 -11.58 -4.49 14.38
N VAL A 164 -12.22 -3.70 13.51
CA VAL A 164 -13.34 -4.10 12.68
C VAL A 164 -12.79 -4.52 11.33
N ASP A 165 -13.29 -5.65 10.87
CA ASP A 165 -13.09 -6.17 9.52
C ASP A 165 -13.45 -5.10 8.47
N TRP A 166 -12.88 -5.24 7.27
CA TRP A 166 -13.14 -4.29 6.20
C TRP A 166 -14.61 -4.39 5.81
N SER A 167 -15.36 -3.33 6.06
CA SER A 167 -16.77 -3.30 5.73
C SER A 167 -16.98 -2.56 4.40
N THR A 168 -17.81 -3.16 3.54
CA THR A 168 -18.28 -2.46 2.35
C THR A 168 -19.28 -1.40 2.78
N LYS A 169 -19.02 -0.14 2.45
CA LYS A 169 -20.04 0.90 2.51
C LYS A 169 -20.03 1.73 1.23
N VAL A 170 -21.15 1.62 0.50
CA VAL A 170 -21.71 2.62 -0.42
C VAL A 170 -20.98 2.85 -1.77
N MET A 171 -21.72 2.67 -2.87
CA MET A 171 -21.34 3.17 -4.19
C MET A 171 -21.24 4.70 -4.19
N VAL A 172 -20.13 5.26 -4.64
CA VAL A 172 -20.04 6.71 -4.82
C VAL A 172 -20.57 7.04 -6.21
N LYS A 173 -21.72 7.70 -6.27
CA LYS A 173 -22.06 8.51 -7.44
C LYS A 173 -21.27 9.81 -7.31
N LEU A 174 -20.10 9.88 -7.94
CA LEU A 174 -19.43 11.16 -8.17
C LEU A 174 -20.29 11.90 -9.20
N ASN A 175 -21.18 12.77 -8.74
CA ASN A 175 -21.77 13.79 -9.60
C ASN A 175 -20.68 14.84 -9.80
N LEU A 176 -19.83 14.65 -10.80
CA LEU A 176 -18.95 15.71 -11.27
C LEU A 176 -19.83 16.74 -12.00
N PRO A 177 -19.65 18.05 -11.74
CA PRO A 177 -20.39 19.11 -12.42
C PRO A 177 -20.12 19.15 -13.93
#